data_AF-A0A6C0ISV0-F1
#
_entry.id   AF-A0A6C0ISV0-F1
#
_cell.length_a   1.000
_cell.length_b   1.000
_cell.length_c   1.000
_cell.angle_alpha   90.00
_cell.angle_beta   90.00
_cell.angle_gamma   90.00
#
_symmetry.space_group_name_H-M   'P 1'
#
loop_
_entity.id
_entity.type
_entity.pdbx_description
1 polymer ?
#
loop_
_entity_poly.entity_id
_entity_poly.type
_entity_poly.pdbx_seq_one_letter_code
_entity_poly.pdbx_strand_id
1 'polypeptide(L)'
;MDAVSTPTQLHSLNDKWDMYYHLPQDKNWKLDSYIVINSSIDNIETMLKLNESIHDNIIKNSMLFIMKSGITPMWEDPKNREGGCFSYKITNKFIVDVWKKLALLLCGNSLCIKPEHNQHINGITISPKKNFCILKIWLNVSTLQDPSIITTITNLSTQGCLFKKHEPEY
;
A
#
# COMPACT_ATOMS: atom_id res chain seq x y z
N MET A 1 32.60 0.74 30.87
CA MET A 1 31.91 1.92 30.31
C MET A 1 30.66 1.39 29.66
N ASP A 2 29.57 1.35 30.43
CA ASP A 2 28.29 0.86 29.93
C ASP A 2 27.69 1.96 29.06
N ALA A 3 27.58 1.69 27.76
CA ALA A 3 26.91 2.59 26.85
C ALA A 3 25.44 2.67 27.25
N VAL A 4 25.03 3.82 27.77
CA VAL A 4 23.63 4.10 28.10
C VAL A 4 22.85 4.14 26.77
N SER A 5 22.15 3.06 26.44
CA SER A 5 21.27 3.01 25.28
C SER A 5 20.09 3.95 25.52
N THR A 6 20.08 5.11 24.86
CA THR A 6 18.92 6.00 24.86
C THR A 6 17.75 5.27 24.20
N PRO A 7 16.56 5.20 24.81
CA PRO A 7 15.39 4.60 24.17
C PRO A 7 15.09 5.31 22.86
N THR A 8 14.94 4.57 21.77
CA THR A 8 14.53 5.15 20.48
C THR A 8 13.17 5.81 20.65
N GLN A 9 13.11 7.12 20.46
CA GLN A 9 11.85 7.85 20.44
C GLN A 9 11.02 7.36 19.25
N LEU A 10 9.80 6.91 19.51
CA LEU A 10 8.85 6.50 18.48
C LEU A 10 8.00 7.68 18.05
N HIS A 11 7.74 7.81 16.75
CA HIS A 11 6.90 8.87 16.20
C HIS A 11 5.58 8.29 15.69
N SER A 12 4.49 8.67 16.34
CA SER A 12 3.16 8.17 16.01
C SER A 12 2.69 8.58 14.62
N LEU A 13 2.00 7.67 13.95
CA LEU A 13 1.32 7.90 12.68
C LEU A 13 -0.11 8.41 12.93
N ASN A 14 -0.69 9.06 11.92
CA ASN A 14 -2.07 9.54 11.97
C ASN A 14 -3.10 8.41 11.94
N ASP A 15 -2.78 7.35 11.20
CA ASP A 15 -3.61 6.17 11.01
C ASP A 15 -2.80 4.93 11.43
N LYS A 16 -3.51 3.86 11.80
CA LYS A 16 -2.90 2.53 12.00
C LYS A 16 -2.93 1.75 10.70
N TRP A 17 -1.90 0.95 10.45
CA TRP A 17 -1.75 0.18 9.21
C TRP A 17 -1.53 -1.30 9.49
N ASP A 18 -2.14 -2.13 8.64
CA ASP A 18 -1.96 -3.58 8.62
C ASP A 18 -1.30 -3.98 7.30
N MET A 19 -0.29 -4.85 7.38
CA MET A 19 0.44 -5.36 6.24
C MET A 19 0.11 -6.83 6.02
N TYR A 20 -0.27 -7.17 4.79
CA TYR A 20 -0.67 -8.52 4.42
C TYR A 20 0.17 -9.05 3.27
N TYR A 21 0.22 -10.38 3.18
CA TYR A 21 0.77 -11.14 2.08
C TYR A 21 -0.26 -12.16 1.58
N HIS A 22 -0.37 -12.31 0.27
CA HIS A 22 -1.12 -13.38 -0.38
C HIS A 22 -0.27 -14.05 -1.47
N LEU A 23 -0.38 -15.38 -1.57
CA LEU A 23 0.37 -16.19 -2.53
C LEU A 23 -0.19 -15.99 -3.94
N PRO A 24 0.59 -15.60 -4.96
CA PRO A 24 0.06 -15.36 -6.30
C PRO A 24 -0.58 -16.58 -6.99
N GLN A 25 -0.19 -17.79 -6.57
CA GLN A 25 -0.72 -19.06 -7.05
C GLN A 25 -1.98 -19.51 -6.32
N ASP A 26 -2.27 -18.93 -5.15
CA ASP A 26 -3.50 -19.22 -4.44
C ASP A 26 -4.67 -18.55 -5.16
N LYS A 27 -5.72 -19.33 -5.40
CA LYS A 27 -6.93 -18.86 -6.07
C LYS A 27 -8.07 -18.66 -5.07
N ASN A 28 -7.85 -18.98 -3.81
CA ASN A 28 -8.77 -18.64 -2.74
C ASN A 28 -8.62 -17.16 -2.44
N TRP A 29 -9.62 -16.35 -2.80
CA TRP A 29 -9.61 -14.90 -2.53
C TRP A 29 -10.35 -14.53 -1.24
N LYS A 30 -10.66 -15.53 -0.40
CA LYS A 30 -11.24 -15.27 0.92
C LYS A 30 -10.19 -14.71 1.88
N LEU A 31 -10.66 -14.00 2.90
CA LEU A 31 -9.82 -13.33 3.87
C LEU A 31 -8.83 -14.27 4.59
N ASP A 32 -9.19 -15.55 4.78
CA ASP A 32 -8.34 -16.56 5.43
C ASP A 32 -7.04 -16.89 4.65
N SER A 33 -7.01 -16.59 3.36
CA SER A 33 -5.83 -16.75 2.50
C SER A 33 -4.84 -15.58 2.60
N TYR A 34 -5.23 -14.47 3.24
CA TYR A 34 -4.38 -13.29 3.44
C TYR A 34 -3.63 -13.43 4.76
N ILE A 35 -2.32 -13.62 4.67
CA ILE A 35 -1.44 -13.78 5.81
C ILE A 35 -1.04 -12.40 6.32
N VAL A 36 -1.34 -12.11 7.58
CA VAL A 36 -0.90 -10.88 8.25
C VAL A 36 0.61 -10.95 8.52
N ILE A 37 1.36 -9.99 8.00
CA ILE A 37 2.79 -9.81 8.29
C ILE A 37 2.95 -9.03 9.60
N ASN A 38 2.19 -7.93 9.74
CA ASN A 38 2.18 -7.08 10.92
C ASN A 38 0.84 -6.33 10.97
N SER A 39 0.34 -6.07 12.17
CA SER A 39 -0.94 -5.39 12.40
C SER A 39 -0.78 -4.24 13.37
N SER A 40 -1.66 -3.24 13.25
CA SER A 40 -1.71 -2.07 14.11
C SER A 40 -0.40 -1.28 14.15
N ILE A 41 0.27 -1.16 13.01
CA ILE A 41 1.45 -0.31 12.86
C ILE A 41 1.02 1.15 13.08
N ASP A 42 1.48 1.74 14.16
CA ASP A 42 1.05 3.08 14.62
C ASP A 42 2.21 4.06 14.79
N ASN A 43 3.42 3.69 14.37
CA ASN A 43 4.61 4.51 14.40
C ASN A 43 5.49 4.31 13.16
N ILE A 44 6.22 5.36 12.76
CA ILE A 44 7.03 5.37 11.54
C ILE A 44 8.22 4.41 11.62
N GLU A 45 8.81 4.22 12.80
CA GLU A 45 9.97 3.33 13.00
C GLU A 45 9.62 1.89 12.67
N THR A 46 8.43 1.43 13.08
CA THR A 46 7.94 0.09 12.76
C THR A 46 7.73 -0.07 11.26
N MET A 47 7.16 0.93 10.59
CA MET A 47 7.01 0.92 9.13
C MET A 47 8.37 0.90 8.43
N LEU A 48 9.32 1.75 8.83
CA LEU A 48 10.69 1.78 8.29
C LEU A 48 11.38 0.42 8.43
N LYS A 49 11.35 -0.16 9.63
CA LYS A 49 11.93 -1.48 9.91
C LYS A 49 11.31 -2.59 9.06
N LEU A 50 9.99 -2.58 8.86
CA LEU A 50 9.32 -3.53 7.98
C LEU A 50 9.76 -3.34 6.53
N ASN A 51 9.80 -2.09 6.08
CA ASN A 51 10.16 -1.74 4.71
C ASN A 51 11.62 -2.08 4.36
N GLU A 52 12.52 -2.05 5.34
CA GLU A 52 13.91 -2.47 5.21
C GLU A 52 14.11 -3.99 5.33
N SER A 53 13.30 -4.65 6.16
CA SER A 53 13.46 -6.09 6.44
C SER A 53 12.83 -7.00 5.39
N ILE A 54 11.83 -6.53 4.64
CA ILE A 54 11.22 -7.32 3.57
C ILE A 54 12.19 -7.42 2.40
N HIS A 55 12.55 -8.66 2.07
CA HIS A 55 13.45 -8.96 0.97
C HIS A 55 12.85 -8.57 -0.38
N ASP A 56 13.66 -8.01 -1.28
CA ASP A 56 13.25 -7.54 -2.61
C ASP A 56 12.49 -8.59 -3.43
N ASN A 57 12.88 -9.86 -3.31
CA ASN A 57 12.21 -10.97 -4.00
C ASN A 57 10.77 -11.18 -3.52
N ILE A 58 10.45 -10.85 -2.28
CA ILE A 58 9.07 -10.86 -1.79
C ILE A 58 8.32 -9.74 -2.52
N ILE A 59 8.79 -8.50 -2.47
CA ILE A 59 8.15 -7.36 -3.15
C ILE A 59 7.92 -7.64 -4.65
N LYS A 60 8.89 -8.27 -5.33
CA LYS A 60 8.79 -8.57 -6.77
C LYS A 60 7.88 -9.75 -7.12
N ASN A 61 7.73 -10.73 -6.24
CA ASN A 61 7.11 -12.03 -6.58
C ASN A 61 5.91 -12.39 -5.70
N SER A 62 5.50 -11.53 -4.79
CA SER A 62 4.41 -11.74 -3.84
C SER A 62 3.31 -10.71 -4.05
N MET A 63 2.07 -11.05 -3.67
CA MET A 63 1.04 -10.02 -3.52
C MET A 63 1.17 -9.41 -2.12
N LEU A 64 1.57 -8.14 -2.04
CA LEU A 64 1.66 -7.41 -0.77
C LEU A 64 0.60 -6.32 -0.71
N PHE A 65 0.13 -6.07 0.51
CA PHE A 65 -0.93 -5.13 0.80
C PHE A 65 -0.52 -4.35 2.05
N ILE A 66 -0.72 -3.03 2.02
CA ILE A 66 -0.73 -2.19 3.22
C ILE A 66 -2.08 -1.48 3.23
N MET A 67 -2.92 -1.80 4.20
CA MET A 67 -4.26 -1.23 4.35
C MET A 67 -4.37 -0.53 5.69
N LYS A 68 -5.24 0.48 5.79
CA LYS A 68 -5.60 1.04 7.11
C LYS A 68 -6.19 -0.07 7.98
N SER A 69 -5.81 -0.11 9.25
CA SER A 69 -6.27 -1.16 10.17
C SER A 69 -7.80 -1.19 10.25
N GLY A 70 -8.37 -2.39 10.16
CA GLY A 70 -9.81 -2.60 10.11
C GLY A 70 -10.44 -2.48 8.70
N ILE A 71 -9.64 -2.19 7.66
CA ILE A 71 -10.06 -2.28 6.26
C ILE A 71 -9.36 -3.47 5.62
N THR A 72 -10.13 -4.45 5.18
CA THR A 72 -9.58 -5.64 4.55
C THR A 72 -9.07 -5.33 3.13
N PRO A 73 -8.08 -6.06 2.61
CA PRO A 73 -7.56 -5.92 1.23
C PRO A 73 -8.52 -6.49 0.17
N MET A 74 -9.83 -6.36 0.39
CA MET A 74 -10.91 -6.89 -0.43
C MET A 74 -11.79 -5.75 -0.95
N TRP A 75 -12.27 -5.87 -2.17
CA TRP A 75 -13.07 -4.85 -2.83
C TRP A 75 -14.51 -4.86 -2.31
N GLU A 76 -14.95 -5.96 -1.72
CA GLU A 76 -16.22 -6.16 -1.00
C GLU A 76 -16.26 -5.45 0.36
N ASP A 77 -15.09 -5.05 0.90
CA ASP A 77 -15.02 -4.35 2.18
C ASP A 77 -15.90 -3.09 2.14
N PRO A 78 -16.72 -2.81 3.18
CA PRO A 78 -17.61 -1.64 3.20
C PRO A 78 -16.89 -0.31 2.96
N LYS A 79 -15.60 -0.19 3.28
CA LYS A 79 -14.80 1.01 3.05
C LYS A 79 -14.19 1.06 1.65
N ASN A 80 -14.14 -0.05 0.91
CA ASN A 80 -13.57 -0.13 -0.43
C ASN A 80 -14.65 -0.16 -1.54
N ARG A 81 -15.82 -0.75 -1.27
CA ARG A 81 -16.81 -1.11 -2.31
C ARG A 81 -17.39 0.05 -3.13
N GLU A 82 -17.49 1.24 -2.55
CA GLU A 82 -17.96 2.46 -3.25
C GLU A 82 -16.82 3.27 -3.91
N GLY A 83 -15.61 2.78 -3.73
CA GLY A 83 -14.38 3.44 -4.10
C GLY A 83 -13.82 3.00 -5.44
N GLY A 84 -12.50 3.03 -5.53
CA GLY A 84 -11.78 2.56 -6.69
C GLY A 84 -10.28 2.53 -6.42
N CYS A 85 -9.51 2.25 -7.46
CA CYS A 85 -8.08 2.26 -7.37
C CYS A 85 -7.42 2.87 -8.61
N PHE A 86 -6.34 3.60 -8.36
CA PHE A 86 -5.35 3.88 -9.40
C PHE A 86 -4.50 2.63 -9.62
N SER A 87 -4.28 2.26 -10.88
CA SER A 87 -3.51 1.08 -11.27
C SER A 87 -2.31 1.49 -12.12
N TYR A 88 -1.11 1.19 -11.62
CA TYR A 88 0.17 1.51 -12.23
C TYR A 88 0.89 0.24 -12.66
N LYS A 89 1.49 0.28 -13.86
CA LYS A 89 2.38 -0.76 -14.35
C LYS A 89 3.82 -0.35 -14.09
N ILE A 90 4.54 -1.09 -13.26
CA ILE A 90 5.91 -0.76 -12.84
C ILE A 90 6.82 -1.94 -13.13
N THR A 91 7.92 -1.71 -13.84
CA THR A 91 8.88 -2.79 -14.15
C THR A 91 9.54 -3.34 -12.88
N ASN A 92 9.96 -4.60 -12.91
CA ASN A 92 10.62 -5.26 -11.77
C ASN A 92 11.93 -4.56 -11.35
N LYS A 93 12.52 -3.75 -12.23
CA LYS A 93 13.70 -2.93 -11.93
C LYS A 93 13.41 -1.85 -10.88
N PHE A 94 12.20 -1.28 -10.88
CA PHE A 94 11.87 -0.10 -10.08
C PHE A 94 10.87 -0.37 -8.96
N ILE A 95 10.19 -1.52 -8.97
CA ILE A 95 9.10 -1.79 -8.03
C ILE A 95 9.51 -1.74 -6.56
N VAL A 96 10.72 -2.18 -6.23
CA VAL A 96 11.21 -2.18 -4.84
C VAL A 96 11.31 -0.76 -4.30
N ASP A 97 11.98 0.13 -5.03
CA ASP A 97 12.17 1.52 -4.61
C ASP A 97 10.83 2.26 -4.56
N VAL A 98 9.96 2.01 -5.54
CA VAL A 98 8.64 2.64 -5.60
C VAL A 98 7.76 2.16 -4.44
N TRP A 99 7.74 0.85 -4.15
CA TRP A 99 7.02 0.29 -3.00
C TRP A 99 7.50 0.90 -1.69
N LYS A 100 8.82 0.91 -1.49
CA LYS A 100 9.42 1.44 -0.26
C LYS A 100 9.05 2.90 -0.04
N LYS A 101 9.15 3.73 -1.08
CA LYS A 101 8.76 5.14 -1.00
C LYS A 101 7.26 5.33 -0.79
N LEU A 102 6.42 4.55 -1.46
CA LEU A 102 4.97 4.63 -1.32
C LEU A 102 4.50 4.24 0.08
N ALA A 103 5.08 3.21 0.69
CA ALA A 103 4.73 2.79 2.05
C ALA A 103 4.93 3.94 3.06
N LEU A 104 6.02 4.70 2.92
CA LEU A 104 6.32 5.85 3.78
C LEU A 104 5.42 7.06 3.50
N LEU A 105 5.15 7.36 2.23
CA LEU A 105 4.23 8.45 1.86
C LEU A 105 2.79 8.16 2.31
N LEU A 106 2.39 6.89 2.21
CA LEU A 106 1.08 6.39 2.67
C LEU A 106 0.92 6.61 4.18
N CYS A 107 1.83 6.07 5.00
CA CYS A 107 1.68 6.16 6.45
C CYS A 107 1.93 7.59 6.99
N GLY A 108 2.75 8.37 6.29
CA GLY A 108 2.96 9.79 6.59
C GLY A 108 1.84 10.73 6.10
N ASN A 109 0.72 10.21 5.58
CA ASN A 109 -0.39 11.00 5.02
C ASN A 109 0.06 12.10 4.03
N SER A 110 1.04 11.77 3.17
CA SER A 110 1.64 12.69 2.20
C SER A 110 1.65 12.14 0.77
N LEU A 111 0.80 11.13 0.51
CA LEU A 111 0.69 10.48 -0.78
C LEU A 111 -0.02 11.34 -1.84
N CYS A 112 -1.00 12.14 -1.41
CA CYS A 112 -1.69 13.08 -2.28
C CYS A 112 -1.05 14.48 -2.20
N ILE A 113 -1.06 15.22 -3.32
CA ILE A 113 -0.60 16.62 -3.39
C ILE A 113 -1.41 17.51 -2.44
N LYS A 114 -2.73 17.30 -2.42
CA LYS A 114 -3.66 17.99 -1.52
C LYS A 114 -3.81 17.18 -0.23
N PRO A 115 -3.45 17.71 0.95
CA PRO A 115 -3.53 16.98 2.22
C PRO A 115 -4.90 16.36 2.48
N GLU A 116 -5.97 17.08 2.15
CA GLU A 116 -7.35 16.64 2.35
C GLU A 116 -7.75 15.43 1.50
N HIS A 117 -6.99 15.07 0.47
CA HIS A 117 -7.25 13.86 -0.32
C HIS A 117 -6.68 12.60 0.34
N ASN A 118 -5.71 12.71 1.24
CA ASN A 118 -5.12 11.55 1.93
C ASN A 118 -6.14 10.81 2.81
N GLN A 119 -7.16 11.50 3.32
CA GLN A 119 -8.24 10.85 4.10
C GLN A 119 -9.04 9.82 3.28
N HIS A 120 -8.99 9.91 1.95
CA HIS A 120 -9.68 9.00 1.04
C HIS A 120 -8.86 7.76 0.69
N ILE A 121 -7.57 7.72 1.03
CA ILE A 121 -6.70 6.58 0.74
C ILE A 121 -6.94 5.50 1.79
N ASN A 122 -7.28 4.29 1.34
CA ASN A 122 -7.45 3.13 2.21
C ASN A 122 -6.21 2.23 2.26
N GLY A 123 -5.36 2.26 1.22
CA GLY A 123 -4.18 1.41 1.19
C GLY A 123 -3.49 1.36 -0.17
N ILE A 124 -2.42 0.57 -0.23
CA ILE A 124 -1.69 0.27 -1.46
C ILE A 124 -1.46 -1.23 -1.58
N THR A 125 -1.38 -1.71 -2.82
CA THR A 125 -1.12 -3.12 -3.10
C THR A 125 -0.16 -3.28 -4.26
N ILE A 126 0.55 -4.40 -4.28
CA ILE A 126 1.33 -4.85 -5.43
C ILE A 126 0.95 -6.26 -5.79
N SER A 127 0.89 -6.54 -7.09
CA SER A 127 0.64 -7.89 -7.60
C SER A 127 1.63 -8.20 -8.72
N PRO A 128 2.36 -9.33 -8.63
CA PRO A 128 3.43 -9.64 -9.58
C PRO A 128 2.85 -10.10 -10.93
N LYS A 129 3.56 -9.76 -12.01
CA LYS A 129 3.40 -10.31 -13.36
C LYS A 129 4.80 -10.70 -13.86
N LYS A 130 4.88 -11.26 -15.08
CA LYS A 130 6.13 -11.83 -15.62
C LYS A 130 7.34 -10.87 -15.56
N ASN A 131 7.17 -9.62 -16.00
CA ASN A 131 8.27 -8.65 -16.15
C ASN A 131 8.01 -7.32 -15.42
N PHE A 132 6.89 -7.21 -14.72
CA PHE A 132 6.43 -6.00 -14.05
C PHE A 132 5.50 -6.37 -12.90
N CYS A 133 5.25 -5.44 -12.00
CA CYS A 133 4.19 -5.51 -11.01
C CYS A 133 3.07 -4.54 -11.38
N ILE A 134 1.85 -4.89 -11.03
CA ILE A 134 0.74 -3.95 -10.96
C ILE A 134 0.71 -3.41 -9.54
N LEU A 135 0.95 -2.11 -9.39
CA LEU A 135 0.78 -1.41 -8.13
C LEU A 135 -0.57 -0.70 -8.13
N LYS A 136 -1.31 -0.78 -7.03
CA LYS A 136 -2.57 -0.07 -6.86
C LYS A 136 -2.55 0.84 -5.66
N ILE A 137 -3.23 1.98 -5.78
CA ILE A 137 -3.57 2.87 -4.66
C ILE A 137 -5.09 2.85 -4.53
N TRP A 138 -5.59 2.44 -3.36
CA TRP A 138 -7.00 2.21 -3.09
C TRP A 138 -7.63 3.43 -2.42
N LEU A 139 -8.77 3.85 -2.94
CA LEU A 139 -9.55 4.97 -2.44
C LEU A 139 -10.93 4.51 -1.98
N ASN A 140 -11.48 5.14 -0.94
CA ASN A 140 -12.85 4.91 -0.48
C ASN A 140 -13.92 5.66 -1.31
N VAL A 141 -13.49 6.53 -2.23
CA VAL A 141 -14.37 7.29 -3.13
C VAL A 141 -14.00 7.03 -4.58
N SER A 142 -15.00 7.11 -5.45
CA SER A 142 -14.83 6.98 -6.90
C SER A 142 -14.89 8.32 -7.65
N THR A 143 -14.97 9.44 -6.94
CA THR A 143 -15.00 10.80 -7.52
C THR A 143 -13.60 11.36 -7.83
N LEU A 144 -12.57 10.87 -7.14
CA LEU A 144 -11.17 11.26 -7.33
C LEU A 144 -10.48 10.35 -8.36
N GLN A 145 -10.69 10.62 -9.65
CA GLN A 145 -10.25 9.75 -10.74
C GLN A 145 -9.02 10.25 -11.51
N ASP A 146 -8.59 11.49 -11.27
CA ASP A 146 -7.41 12.05 -11.94
C ASP A 146 -6.13 11.60 -11.21
N PRO A 147 -5.22 10.83 -11.83
CA PRO A 147 -3.98 10.39 -11.19
C PRO A 147 -3.04 11.55 -10.83
N SER A 148 -3.28 12.77 -11.32
CA SER A 148 -2.51 13.97 -10.95
C SER A 148 -2.67 14.34 -9.48
N ILE A 149 -3.64 13.77 -8.75
CA ILE A 149 -3.79 14.01 -7.31
C ILE A 149 -2.67 13.37 -6.47
N ILE A 150 -1.98 12.36 -7.02
CA ILE A 150 -0.90 11.64 -6.35
C ILE A 150 0.40 12.43 -6.51
N THR A 151 1.17 12.54 -5.43
CA THR A 151 2.47 13.23 -5.46
C THR A 151 3.42 12.58 -6.46
N THR A 152 4.32 13.37 -7.04
CA THR A 152 5.26 12.87 -8.05
C THR A 152 6.27 11.91 -7.40
N ILE A 153 6.30 10.68 -7.90
CA ILE A 153 7.20 9.64 -7.42
C ILE A 153 8.03 9.13 -8.60
N THR A 154 9.35 9.14 -8.44
CA THR A 154 10.30 8.63 -9.44
C THR A 154 9.92 7.20 -9.84
N ASN A 155 9.86 6.94 -11.15
CA ASN A 155 9.46 5.65 -11.75
C ASN A 155 7.99 5.23 -11.53
N LEU A 156 7.13 6.13 -11.03
CA LEU A 156 5.68 5.96 -10.99
C LEU A 156 5.03 6.94 -11.98
N SER A 157 4.87 6.51 -13.23
CA SER A 157 4.29 7.36 -14.27
C SER A 157 2.77 7.51 -14.10
N THR A 158 2.27 8.74 -14.20
CA THR A 158 0.83 9.00 -14.35
C THR A 158 0.35 8.68 -15.76
N GLN A 159 1.24 8.70 -16.76
CA GLN A 159 0.92 8.31 -18.13
C GLN A 159 0.66 6.80 -18.18
N GLY A 160 -0.56 6.43 -18.58
CA GLY A 160 -1.03 5.04 -18.60
C GLY A 160 -1.50 4.53 -17.24
N CYS A 161 -1.58 5.38 -16.21
CA CYS A 161 -2.32 5.07 -15.00
C CYS A 161 -3.81 4.99 -15.33
N LEU A 162 -4.47 3.94 -14.82
CA LEU A 162 -5.90 3.74 -14.99
C LEU A 162 -6.59 3.85 -13.64
N PHE A 163 -7.62 4.68 -13.53
CA PHE A 163 -8.56 4.59 -12.42
C PHE A 163 -9.63 3.55 -12.74
N LYS A 164 -9.88 2.64 -11.80
CA LYS A 164 -10.95 1.64 -11.90
C LYS A 164 -11.82 1.68 -10.66
N LYS A 165 -13.13 1.82 -10.85
CA LYS A 165 -14.09 1.63 -9.76
C LYS A 165 -14.08 0.17 -9.31
N HIS A 166 -14.36 -0.06 -8.03
CA HIS A 166 -14.66 -1.40 -7.56
C HIS A 166 -16.11 -1.74 -7.92
N GLU A 167 -16.38 -2.96 -8.40
CA GLU A 167 -17.71 -3.35 -8.89
C GLU A 167 -18.29 -4.61 -8.21
N PRO A 168 -18.44 -4.65 -6.86
CA PRO A 168 -19.21 -5.66 -6.12
C PRO A 168 -19.90 -6.80 -6.87
N GLU A 169 -19.36 -8.00 -7.02
CA GLU A 169 -20.22 -9.14 -7.39
C GLU A 169 -20.99 -9.53 -6.12
N TYR A 170 -22.28 -9.20 -6.08
CA TYR A 170 -23.21 -9.54 -4.99
C TYR A 170 -23.98 -10.82 -5.31
#